data_AF-A0A7S2JGQ2-F1
#
_entry.id   AF-A0A7S2JGQ2-F1
#
_cell.length_a   1.000
_cell.length_b   1.000
_cell.length_c   1.000
_cell.angle_alpha   90.00
_cell.angle_beta   90.00
_cell.angle_gamma   90.00
#
_symmetry.space_group_name_H-M   'P 1'
#
loop_
_entity.id
_entity.type
_entity.pdbx_description
1 polymer ?
#
loop_
_entity_poly.entity_id
_entity_poly.type
_entity_poly.pdbx_seq_one_letter_code
_entity_poly.pdbx_strand_id
1 'polypeptide(L)'
;KFQMTYGSLSLFYGGLESLLGPPKMYKGSLIGAMEREHCAEVDSEVDFTTTNGITSTTKIEWEVVYSPTKVDIDGAKKYSYPERKAYKDLHPHWCREIVPLEKMEYRMEELANSKLRNDGHSELIREELVGGRLYTGPCYAKYNSVLRAKSFNEELVKEMERLTLGNSYTTTIHAINSCVLKLSKLTKAGKVWRGIKDA
;
A
#
# COMPACT_ATOMS: atom_id res chain seq x y z
N LYS A 1 -21.98 -21.17 -5.98
CA LYS A 1 -20.56 -21.60 -6.08
C LYS A 1 -19.73 -20.35 -6.35
N PHE A 2 -19.05 -19.81 -5.33
CA PHE A 2 -18.25 -18.59 -5.48
C PHE A 2 -17.00 -18.91 -6.31
N GLN A 3 -16.83 -18.27 -7.46
CA GLN A 3 -15.65 -18.42 -8.30
C GLN A 3 -14.85 -17.13 -8.23
N MET A 4 -13.65 -17.21 -7.65
CA MET A 4 -12.75 -16.07 -7.61
C MET A 4 -12.14 -15.85 -9.00
N THR A 5 -12.33 -14.66 -9.54
CA THR A 5 -11.68 -14.22 -10.77
C THR A 5 -10.40 -13.49 -10.41
N TYR A 6 -9.29 -13.93 -10.99
CA TYR A 6 -7.97 -13.31 -10.83
C TYR A 6 -7.49 -12.76 -12.17
N GLY A 7 -6.65 -11.72 -12.13
CA GLY A 7 -5.87 -11.32 -13.30
C GLY A 7 -4.91 -12.44 -13.72
N SER A 8 -4.63 -12.53 -15.02
CA SER A 8 -3.63 -13.48 -15.54
C SER A 8 -2.20 -13.01 -15.24
N LEU A 9 -1.22 -13.92 -15.29
CA LEU A 9 0.20 -13.55 -15.22
C LEU A 9 0.60 -12.63 -16.37
N SER A 10 0.00 -12.78 -17.56
CA SER A 10 0.25 -11.88 -18.68
C SER A 10 -0.21 -10.45 -18.39
N LEU A 11 -1.31 -10.26 -17.66
CA LEU A 11 -1.77 -8.95 -17.21
C LEU A 11 -0.82 -8.35 -16.17
N PHE A 12 -0.28 -9.18 -15.29
CA PHE A 12 0.68 -8.75 -14.26
C PHE A 12 2.03 -8.32 -14.86
N TYR A 13 2.59 -9.09 -15.80
CA TYR A 13 3.86 -8.79 -16.45
C TYR A 13 3.75 -7.81 -17.62
N GLY A 14 2.57 -7.68 -18.24
CA GLY A 14 2.32 -6.77 -19.36
C GLY A 14 2.31 -5.28 -18.99
N GLY A 15 2.48 -4.96 -17.70
CA GLY A 15 2.50 -3.60 -17.19
C GLY A 15 1.10 -3.04 -16.94
N LEU A 16 1.01 -2.11 -15.99
CA LEU A 16 -0.26 -1.50 -15.58
C LEU A 16 -0.66 -0.30 -16.43
N GLU A 17 0.18 0.15 -17.37
CA GLU A 17 -0.07 1.36 -18.16
C GLU A 17 -1.33 1.24 -19.02
N SER A 18 -1.56 0.08 -19.63
CA SER A 18 -2.78 -0.18 -20.41
C SER A 18 -4.05 -0.14 -19.56
N LEU A 19 -3.92 -0.33 -18.25
CA LEU A 19 -5.03 -0.42 -17.30
C LEU A 19 -5.31 0.90 -16.56
N LEU A 20 -4.24 1.61 -16.18
CA LEU A 20 -4.27 2.79 -15.30
C LEU A 20 -3.74 4.07 -15.95
N GLY A 21 -3.16 3.97 -17.14
CA GLY A 21 -2.30 4.99 -17.72
C GLY A 21 -0.89 4.98 -17.11
N PRO A 22 0.04 5.79 -17.63
CA PRO A 22 1.39 5.91 -17.08
C PRO A 22 1.38 6.54 -15.67
N PRO A 23 2.41 6.27 -14.84
CA PRO A 23 2.57 6.97 -13.57
C PRO A 23 2.66 8.48 -13.80
N LYS A 24 2.07 9.26 -12.89
CA LYS A 24 2.12 10.72 -12.97
C LYS A 24 3.38 11.20 -12.24
N MET A 25 3.92 12.33 -12.70
CA MET A 25 4.95 13.07 -11.96
C MET A 25 4.35 14.39 -11.49
N TYR A 26 4.67 14.80 -10.26
CA TYR A 26 4.32 16.12 -9.76
C TYR A 26 5.61 16.91 -9.56
N LYS A 27 5.77 18.01 -10.29
CA LYS A 27 7.00 18.82 -10.31
C LYS A 27 8.27 17.96 -10.55
N GLY A 28 8.17 16.95 -11.41
CA GLY A 28 9.27 16.04 -11.73
C GLY A 28 9.56 14.96 -10.67
N SER A 29 8.68 14.77 -9.68
CA SER A 29 8.85 13.82 -8.59
C SER A 29 7.73 12.76 -8.58
N LEU A 30 8.11 11.48 -8.54
CA LEU A 30 7.18 10.36 -8.33
C LEU A 30 6.67 10.37 -6.89
N ILE A 31 7.55 10.50 -5.90
CA ILE A 31 7.13 10.57 -4.50
C ILE A 31 6.18 11.76 -4.25
N GLY A 32 6.41 12.91 -4.90
CA GLY A 32 5.51 14.05 -4.82
C GLY A 32 4.13 13.81 -5.46
N ALA A 33 4.05 12.98 -6.51
CA ALA A 33 2.77 12.57 -7.07
C ALA A 33 2.04 11.60 -6.14
N MET A 34 2.74 10.64 -5.56
CA MET A 34 2.19 9.73 -4.54
C MET A 34 1.70 10.50 -3.31
N GLU A 35 2.44 11.51 -2.84
CA GLU A 35 2.03 12.36 -1.73
C GLU A 35 0.71 13.09 -2.05
N ARG A 36 0.59 13.68 -3.25
CA ARG A 36 -0.65 14.33 -3.66
C ARG A 36 -1.83 13.37 -3.70
N GLU A 37 -1.64 12.16 -4.23
CA GLU A 37 -2.66 11.11 -4.25
C GLU A 37 -3.19 10.80 -2.83
N HIS A 38 -2.38 10.98 -1.79
CA HIS A 38 -2.75 10.63 -0.41
C HIS A 38 -3.18 11.80 0.45
N CYS A 39 -2.65 12.99 0.18
CA CYS A 39 -2.73 14.16 1.06
C CYS A 39 -3.49 15.34 0.45
N ALA A 40 -3.75 15.35 -0.86
CA ALA A 40 -4.35 16.50 -1.54
C ALA A 40 -5.59 16.16 -2.38
N GLU A 41 -5.81 14.88 -2.72
CA GLU A 41 -7.03 14.46 -3.41
C GLU A 41 -8.25 14.48 -2.48
N VAL A 42 -9.43 14.47 -3.09
CA VAL A 42 -10.73 14.70 -2.41
C VAL A 42 -11.06 13.69 -1.31
N ASP A 43 -10.45 12.52 -1.35
CA ASP A 43 -10.68 11.44 -0.39
C ASP A 43 -9.58 11.33 0.68
N SER A 44 -8.65 12.28 0.71
CA SER A 44 -7.44 12.25 1.56
C SER A 44 -7.73 12.28 3.05
N GLU A 45 -8.76 13.02 3.45
CA GLU A 45 -9.21 13.19 4.84
C GLU A 45 -10.52 12.45 5.14
N VAL A 46 -11.00 11.64 4.19
CA VAL A 46 -12.23 10.87 4.36
C VAL A 46 -11.91 9.55 5.04
N ASP A 47 -12.58 9.30 6.16
CA ASP A 47 -12.46 8.05 6.91
C ASP A 47 -12.88 6.85 6.05
N PHE A 48 -12.09 5.79 6.11
CA PHE A 48 -12.46 4.49 5.58
C PHE A 48 -12.09 3.38 6.55
N THR A 49 -12.91 2.33 6.58
CA THR A 49 -12.70 1.16 7.44
C THR A 49 -12.37 -0.06 6.58
N THR A 50 -11.24 -0.68 6.87
CA THR A 50 -10.83 -1.93 6.22
C THR A 50 -11.56 -3.14 6.80
N THR A 51 -11.59 -4.25 6.06
CA THR A 51 -12.26 -5.49 6.52
C THR A 51 -11.63 -6.10 7.78
N ASN A 52 -10.38 -5.76 8.08
CA ASN A 52 -9.71 -6.14 9.32
C ASN A 52 -9.99 -5.15 10.47
N GLY A 53 -10.84 -4.15 10.30
CA GLY A 53 -11.38 -3.32 11.39
C GLY A 53 -10.52 -2.12 11.80
N ILE A 54 -9.66 -1.60 10.91
CA ILE A 54 -8.94 -0.35 11.14
C ILE A 54 -9.68 0.76 10.40
N THR A 55 -10.01 1.85 11.10
CA THR A 55 -10.50 3.09 10.50
C THR A 55 -9.36 4.10 10.42
N SER A 56 -9.11 4.66 9.23
CA SER A 56 -8.05 5.64 9.00
C SER A 56 -8.40 6.54 7.81
N THR A 57 -7.50 7.46 7.47
CA THR A 57 -7.55 8.28 6.26
C THR A 57 -6.26 8.06 5.45
N THR A 58 -6.26 8.33 4.14
CA THR A 58 -5.03 8.13 3.36
C THR A 58 -3.94 9.11 3.73
N LYS A 59 -4.31 10.31 4.22
CA LYS A 59 -3.37 11.28 4.77
C LYS A 59 -2.67 10.77 6.03
N ILE A 60 -3.41 10.16 6.95
CA ILE A 60 -2.82 9.53 8.15
C ILE A 60 -1.89 8.37 7.75
N GLU A 61 -2.31 7.50 6.82
CA GLU A 61 -1.48 6.37 6.41
C GLU A 61 -0.23 6.82 5.63
N TRP A 62 -0.29 7.91 4.88
CA TRP A 62 0.90 8.56 4.32
C TRP A 62 1.85 9.01 5.42
N GLU A 63 1.34 9.72 6.44
CA GLU A 63 2.15 10.18 7.57
C GLU A 63 2.84 9.00 8.28
N VAL A 64 2.10 7.93 8.58
CA VAL A 64 2.63 6.70 9.21
C VAL A 64 3.82 6.13 8.44
N VAL A 65 3.74 6.10 7.10
CA VAL A 65 4.76 5.48 6.25
C VAL A 65 5.92 6.44 5.97
N TYR A 66 5.62 7.69 5.65
CA TYR A 66 6.59 8.62 5.08
C TYR A 66 7.28 9.48 6.15
N SER A 67 6.51 10.03 7.10
CA SER A 67 7.05 10.95 8.11
C SER A 67 6.26 10.86 9.41
N PRO A 68 6.42 9.77 10.18
CA PRO A 68 5.59 9.57 11.35
C PRO A 68 5.93 10.59 12.47
N THR A 69 4.91 11.29 12.93
CA THR A 69 4.94 12.29 14.00
C THR A 69 4.82 11.64 15.37
N LYS A 70 5.70 12.02 16.30
CA LYS A 70 5.56 11.70 17.72
C LYS A 70 4.78 12.83 18.41
N VAL A 71 3.74 12.47 19.12
CA VAL A 71 2.97 13.35 20.00
C VAL A 71 3.38 13.12 21.45
N ASP A 72 3.24 14.15 22.29
CA ASP A 72 3.49 14.02 23.72
C ASP A 72 2.27 13.36 24.39
N ILE A 73 2.47 12.19 24.99
CA ILE A 73 1.45 11.46 25.73
C ILE A 73 2.04 11.14 27.10
N ASP A 74 1.45 11.74 28.14
CA ASP A 74 1.89 11.59 29.53
C ASP A 74 3.37 11.95 29.75
N GLY A 75 3.88 12.96 29.05
CA GLY A 75 5.27 13.42 29.12
C GLY A 75 6.25 12.57 28.29
N ALA A 76 5.77 11.57 27.54
CA ALA A 76 6.58 10.72 26.68
C ALA A 76 6.19 10.88 25.19
N LYS A 77 7.17 11.21 24.35
CA LYS A 77 6.99 11.30 22.88
C LYS A 77 6.70 9.91 22.28
N LYS A 78 5.46 9.68 21.83
CA LYS A 78 4.98 8.41 21.26
C LYS A 78 4.21 8.64 19.96
N TYR A 79 4.15 7.60 19.12
CA TYR A 79 3.29 7.62 17.94
C TYR A 79 1.83 7.37 18.34
N SER A 80 0.90 8.16 17.78
CA SER A 80 -0.54 8.03 18.00
C SER A 80 -1.22 7.84 16.64
N TYR A 81 -1.28 6.60 16.19
CA TYR A 81 -1.91 6.25 14.92
C TYR A 81 -3.01 5.21 15.11
N PRO A 82 -3.99 5.16 14.18
CA PRO A 82 -5.10 4.22 14.28
C PRO A 82 -4.64 2.77 14.48
N GLU A 83 -5.40 2.03 15.27
CA GLU A 83 -5.21 0.60 15.51
C GLU A 83 -6.59 -0.02 15.72
N ARG A 84 -6.70 -1.34 15.54
CA ARG A 84 -7.93 -2.07 15.84
C ARG A 84 -8.33 -1.88 17.30
N LYS A 85 -9.60 -1.53 17.53
CA LYS A 85 -10.16 -1.34 18.87
C LYS A 85 -9.93 -2.57 19.76
N ALA A 86 -9.47 -2.37 20.99
CA ALA A 86 -9.12 -3.40 21.99
C ALA A 86 -8.04 -4.41 21.56
N TYR A 87 -7.52 -4.35 20.33
CA TYR A 87 -6.55 -5.32 19.84
C TYR A 87 -5.17 -5.11 20.44
N LYS A 88 -4.80 -3.85 20.69
CA LYS A 88 -3.53 -3.51 21.34
C LYS A 88 -3.44 -4.03 22.77
N ASP A 89 -4.55 -4.02 23.49
CA ASP A 89 -4.61 -4.49 24.87
C ASP A 89 -4.55 -6.03 24.93
N LEU A 90 -5.17 -6.72 23.96
CA LEU A 90 -5.19 -8.19 23.88
C LEU A 90 -3.92 -8.78 23.24
N HIS A 91 -3.37 -8.10 22.23
CA HIS A 91 -2.30 -8.61 21.37
C HIS A 91 -1.27 -7.51 21.00
N PRO A 92 -0.55 -6.95 21.99
CA PRO A 92 0.36 -5.82 21.78
C PRO A 92 1.48 -6.14 20.77
N HIS A 93 1.96 -7.39 20.72
CA HIS A 93 3.02 -7.83 19.81
C HIS A 93 2.56 -8.07 18.36
N TRP A 94 1.25 -8.03 18.11
CA TRP A 94 0.67 -8.24 16.77
C TRP A 94 0.19 -6.94 16.13
N CYS A 95 0.34 -5.82 16.83
CA CYS A 95 0.02 -4.49 16.32
C CYS A 95 1.12 -4.00 15.39
N ARG A 96 0.78 -3.03 14.53
CA ARG A 96 1.78 -2.44 13.64
C ARG A 96 2.86 -1.72 14.44
N GLU A 97 4.12 -1.98 14.12
CA GLU A 97 5.24 -1.17 14.62
C GLU A 97 5.40 0.05 13.70
N ILE A 98 5.41 1.25 14.29
CA ILE A 98 5.66 2.48 13.54
C ILE A 98 7.17 2.66 13.38
N VAL A 99 7.63 2.55 12.13
CA VAL A 99 9.04 2.60 11.77
C VAL A 99 9.30 3.82 10.88
N PRO A 100 10.20 4.74 11.25
CA PRO A 100 10.60 5.86 10.39
C PRO A 100 11.11 5.40 9.04
N LEU A 101 10.94 6.25 8.01
CA LEU A 101 11.31 5.90 6.64
C LEU A 101 12.81 5.58 6.53
N GLU A 102 13.67 6.35 7.19
CA GLU A 102 15.13 6.17 7.14
C GLU A 102 15.54 4.79 7.68
N LYS A 103 14.89 4.32 8.74
CA LYS A 103 15.12 2.98 9.30
C LYS A 103 14.62 1.88 8.35
N MET A 104 13.54 2.13 7.61
CA MET A 104 13.07 1.21 6.58
C MET A 104 13.95 1.20 5.34
N GLU A 105 14.57 2.32 4.97
CA GLU A 105 15.56 2.39 3.88
C GLU A 105 16.81 1.58 4.22
N TYR A 106 17.29 1.67 5.46
CA TYR A 106 18.37 0.82 5.94
C TYR A 106 18.01 -0.68 5.83
N ARG A 107 16.81 -1.06 6.27
CA ARG A 107 16.30 -2.44 6.12
C ARG A 107 16.16 -2.85 4.65
N MET A 108 15.74 -1.94 3.77
CA MET A 108 15.64 -2.20 2.33
C MET A 108 17.01 -2.52 1.74
N GLU A 109 18.06 -1.78 2.12
CA GLU A 109 19.42 -2.07 1.67
C GLU A 109 19.89 -3.45 2.12
N GLU A 110 19.82 -3.73 3.42
CA GLU A 110 20.31 -4.98 4.00
C GLU A 110 19.53 -6.22 3.52
N LEU A 111 18.18 -6.12 3.47
CA LEU A 111 17.34 -7.29 3.26
C LEU A 111 17.02 -7.54 1.78
N ALA A 112 17.07 -6.49 0.94
CA ALA A 112 16.66 -6.55 -0.46
C ALA A 112 17.75 -6.06 -1.43
N ASN A 113 18.12 -4.77 -1.42
CA ASN A 113 18.95 -4.20 -2.49
C ASN A 113 20.35 -4.82 -2.58
N SER A 114 21.00 -5.11 -1.44
CA SER A 114 22.28 -5.83 -1.44
C SER A 114 22.22 -7.17 -2.19
N LYS A 115 21.11 -7.91 -2.03
CA LYS A 115 20.88 -9.21 -2.70
C LYS A 115 20.47 -9.03 -4.15
N LEU A 116 19.57 -8.09 -4.45
CA LEU A 116 19.18 -7.76 -5.82
C LEU A 116 20.41 -7.39 -6.65
N ARG A 117 21.28 -6.54 -6.10
CA ARG A 117 22.53 -6.13 -6.74
C ARG A 117 23.48 -7.31 -6.96
N ASN A 118 23.66 -8.16 -5.95
CA ASN A 118 24.49 -9.36 -6.06
C ASN A 118 24.02 -10.30 -7.18
N ASP A 119 22.71 -10.40 -7.37
CA ASP A 119 22.10 -11.29 -8.37
C ASP A 119 21.86 -10.59 -9.73
N GLY A 120 22.39 -9.38 -9.92
CA GLY A 120 22.31 -8.64 -11.18
C GLY A 120 20.90 -8.09 -11.51
N HIS A 121 20.06 -7.89 -10.51
CA HIS A 121 18.72 -7.33 -10.64
C HIS A 121 18.69 -5.83 -10.30
N SER A 122 17.69 -5.12 -10.84
CA SER A 122 17.43 -3.73 -10.49
C SER A 122 17.00 -3.60 -9.03
N GLU A 123 17.60 -2.65 -8.34
CA GLU A 123 17.32 -2.34 -6.94
C GLU A 123 15.97 -1.65 -6.74
N LEU A 124 15.43 -1.74 -5.52
CA LEU A 124 14.30 -0.94 -5.09
C LEU A 124 14.70 0.53 -4.95
N ILE A 125 13.77 1.42 -5.31
CA ILE A 125 13.84 2.86 -5.03
C ILE A 125 12.90 3.24 -3.87
N ARG A 126 13.07 4.46 -3.34
CA ARG A 126 12.29 4.98 -2.21
C ARG A 126 10.78 4.89 -2.44
N GLU A 127 10.30 5.24 -3.63
CA GLU A 127 8.88 5.21 -4.00
C GLU A 127 8.30 3.80 -3.92
N GLU A 128 9.06 2.79 -4.32
CA GLU A 128 8.66 1.39 -4.28
C GLU A 128 8.58 0.88 -2.84
N LEU A 129 9.53 1.29 -1.99
CA LEU A 129 9.47 1.04 -0.55
C LEU A 129 8.22 1.67 0.08
N VAL A 130 7.96 2.94 -0.21
CA VAL A 130 6.79 3.68 0.31
C VAL A 130 5.50 3.04 -0.18
N GLY A 131 5.39 2.75 -1.48
CA GLY A 131 4.22 2.08 -2.06
C GLY A 131 3.97 0.72 -1.42
N GLY A 132 5.01 -0.12 -1.32
CA GLY A 132 4.90 -1.44 -0.67
C GLY A 132 4.45 -1.36 0.79
N ARG A 133 4.96 -0.39 1.55
CA ARG A 133 4.53 -0.15 2.94
C ARG A 133 3.10 0.34 3.05
N LEU A 134 2.65 1.23 2.15
CA LEU A 134 1.26 1.67 2.12
C LEU A 134 0.30 0.51 1.77
N TYR A 135 0.71 -0.39 0.86
CA TYR A 135 -0.09 -1.56 0.47
C TYR A 135 -0.21 -2.61 1.59
N THR A 136 0.76 -2.71 2.51
CA THR A 136 0.64 -3.60 3.67
C THR A 136 -0.13 -2.95 4.83
N GLY A 137 -0.35 -1.63 4.77
CA GLY A 137 -1.26 -0.89 5.63
C GLY A 137 -2.70 -0.82 5.10
N PRO A 138 -3.60 -0.07 5.76
CA PRO A 138 -5.02 0.05 5.40
C PRO A 138 -5.32 0.46 3.96
N CYS A 139 -4.47 1.26 3.32
CA CYS A 139 -4.70 1.77 1.95
C CYS A 139 -4.80 0.66 0.87
N TYR A 140 -4.41 -0.58 1.18
CA TYR A 140 -4.66 -1.74 0.31
C TYR A 140 -6.12 -1.83 -0.16
N ALA A 141 -7.08 -1.40 0.66
CA ALA A 141 -8.50 -1.41 0.32
C ALA A 141 -8.80 -0.49 -0.86
N LYS A 142 -8.26 0.73 -0.86
CA LYS A 142 -8.45 1.73 -1.92
C LYS A 142 -7.79 1.26 -3.22
N TYR A 143 -6.52 0.86 -3.17
CA TYR A 143 -5.79 0.40 -4.36
C TYR A 143 -6.44 -0.81 -5.03
N ASN A 144 -6.86 -1.78 -4.23
CA ASN A 144 -7.54 -2.96 -4.76
C ASN A 144 -8.92 -2.61 -5.32
N SER A 145 -9.64 -1.65 -4.74
CA SER A 145 -10.92 -1.18 -5.31
C SER A 145 -10.73 -0.58 -6.70
N VAL A 146 -9.69 0.26 -6.89
CA VAL A 146 -9.32 0.82 -8.20
C VAL A 146 -9.07 -0.27 -9.23
N LEU A 147 -8.25 -1.27 -8.88
CA LEU A 147 -7.93 -2.37 -9.78
C LEU A 147 -9.15 -3.25 -10.08
N ARG A 148 -10.01 -3.52 -9.08
CA ARG A 148 -11.22 -4.34 -9.25
C ARG A 148 -12.27 -3.66 -10.12
N ALA A 149 -12.41 -2.34 -10.04
CA ALA A 149 -13.32 -1.58 -10.90
C ALA A 149 -13.00 -1.73 -12.40
N LYS A 150 -11.78 -2.11 -12.76
CA LYS A 150 -11.38 -2.38 -14.15
C LYS A 150 -11.96 -3.66 -14.74
N SER A 151 -12.66 -4.46 -13.94
CA SER A 151 -13.51 -5.54 -14.44
C SER A 151 -14.82 -5.05 -15.06
N PHE A 152 -15.15 -3.76 -14.92
CA PHE A 152 -16.40 -3.13 -15.34
C PHE A 152 -17.66 -3.71 -14.69
N ASN A 153 -17.51 -4.48 -13.62
CA ASN A 153 -18.63 -4.88 -12.78
C ASN A 153 -19.18 -3.64 -12.05
N GLU A 154 -20.48 -3.37 -12.22
CA GLU A 154 -21.12 -2.16 -11.70
C GLU A 154 -20.98 -1.99 -10.18
N GLU A 155 -21.05 -3.06 -9.41
CA GLU A 155 -20.92 -3.01 -7.94
C GLU A 155 -19.49 -2.64 -7.54
N LEU A 156 -18.49 -3.21 -8.22
CA LEU A 156 -17.07 -2.91 -7.98
C LEU A 156 -16.71 -1.48 -8.41
N VAL A 157 -17.33 -0.95 -9.46
CA VAL A 157 -17.18 0.45 -9.87
C VAL A 157 -17.78 1.38 -8.80
N LYS A 158 -19.01 1.13 -8.35
CA LYS A 158 -19.67 1.92 -7.29
C LYS A 158 -18.89 1.88 -5.98
N GLU A 159 -18.33 0.72 -5.62
CA GLU A 159 -17.51 0.58 -4.42
C GLU A 159 -16.21 1.39 -4.51
N MET A 160 -15.55 1.38 -5.67
CA MET A 160 -14.39 2.24 -5.93
C MET A 160 -14.75 3.72 -5.83
N GLU A 161 -15.83 4.17 -6.49
CA GLU A 161 -16.30 5.55 -6.42
C GLU A 161 -16.60 5.99 -4.98
N ARG A 162 -17.25 5.12 -4.19
CA ARG A 162 -17.53 5.38 -2.77
C ARG A 162 -16.26 5.50 -1.93
N LEU A 163 -15.29 4.63 -2.16
CA LEU A 163 -14.11 4.51 -1.31
C LEU A 163 -13.02 5.54 -1.67
N THR A 164 -12.90 5.90 -2.94
CA THR A 164 -11.83 6.78 -3.45
C THR A 164 -12.32 8.14 -3.94
N LEU A 165 -13.63 8.34 -4.06
CA LEU A 165 -14.24 9.57 -4.61
C LEU A 165 -13.63 9.96 -5.97
N GLY A 166 -13.24 8.96 -6.77
CA GLY A 166 -12.65 9.15 -8.10
C GLY A 166 -11.11 9.22 -8.13
N ASN A 167 -10.44 9.20 -6.98
CA ASN A 167 -8.99 9.12 -6.92
C ASN A 167 -8.49 7.75 -7.45
N SER A 168 -7.59 7.79 -8.42
CA SER A 168 -7.11 6.60 -9.13
C SER A 168 -5.85 5.99 -8.54
N TYR A 169 -5.12 6.70 -7.66
CA TYR A 169 -3.87 6.23 -7.06
C TYR A 169 -2.85 5.66 -8.08
N THR A 170 -2.88 6.15 -9.32
CA THR A 170 -2.18 5.54 -10.46
C THR A 170 -0.69 5.39 -10.16
N THR A 171 -0.05 6.44 -9.66
CA THR A 171 1.41 6.46 -9.40
C THR A 171 1.77 5.50 -8.27
N THR A 172 0.99 5.52 -7.20
CA THR A 172 1.20 4.63 -6.05
C THR A 172 1.02 3.16 -6.43
N ILE A 173 0.01 2.82 -7.24
CA ILE A 173 -0.22 1.45 -7.69
C ILE A 173 0.93 0.97 -8.60
N HIS A 174 1.48 1.84 -9.46
CA HIS A 174 2.69 1.52 -10.24
C HIS A 174 3.90 1.25 -9.34
N ALA A 175 4.12 2.08 -8.31
CA ALA A 175 5.21 1.88 -7.35
C ALA A 175 5.05 0.56 -6.56
N ILE A 176 3.83 0.21 -6.17
CA ILE A 176 3.52 -1.08 -5.52
C ILE A 176 3.84 -2.25 -6.46
N ASN A 177 3.40 -2.18 -7.71
CA ASN A 177 3.65 -3.24 -8.68
C ASN A 177 5.14 -3.45 -8.93
N SER A 178 5.90 -2.36 -9.10
CA SER A 178 7.35 -2.42 -9.27
C SER A 178 8.05 -2.99 -8.04
N CYS A 179 7.62 -2.60 -6.82
CA CYS A 179 8.10 -3.16 -5.57
C CYS A 179 7.94 -4.69 -5.52
N VAL A 180 6.73 -5.19 -5.82
CA VAL A 180 6.43 -6.63 -5.82
C VAL A 180 7.26 -7.36 -6.89
N LEU A 181 7.38 -6.79 -8.10
CA LEU A 181 8.15 -7.41 -9.19
C LEU A 181 9.64 -7.56 -8.82
N LYS A 182 10.24 -6.54 -8.21
CA LYS A 182 11.65 -6.60 -7.77
C LYS A 182 11.83 -7.56 -6.61
N LEU A 183 10.98 -7.48 -5.58
CA LEU A 183 11.03 -8.41 -4.45
C LEU A 183 10.79 -9.87 -4.87
N SER A 184 9.99 -10.11 -5.91
CA SER A 184 9.74 -11.47 -6.41
C SER A 184 11.02 -12.19 -6.85
N LYS A 185 12.06 -11.45 -7.24
CA LYS A 185 13.37 -12.01 -7.63
C LYS A 185 14.11 -12.65 -6.46
N LEU A 186 13.82 -12.21 -5.23
CA LEU A 186 14.42 -12.73 -4.01
C LEU A 186 13.62 -13.88 -3.39
N THR A 187 12.43 -14.17 -3.92
CA THR A 187 11.51 -15.16 -3.35
C THR A 187 11.49 -16.45 -4.16
N LYS A 188 11.44 -17.59 -3.47
CA LYS A 188 11.17 -18.89 -4.10
C LYS A 188 9.67 -19.16 -4.10
N ALA A 189 9.13 -19.56 -5.24
CA ALA A 189 7.72 -19.93 -5.34
C ALA A 189 7.41 -21.13 -4.45
N GLY A 190 6.26 -21.10 -3.77
CA GLY A 190 5.84 -22.13 -2.84
C GLY A 190 4.34 -22.09 -2.57
N LYS A 191 3.86 -23.05 -1.76
CA LYS A 191 2.45 -23.11 -1.37
C LYS A 191 2.11 -21.95 -0.43
N VAL A 192 1.00 -21.25 -0.73
CA VAL A 192 0.48 -20.15 0.08
C VAL A 192 -0.96 -20.44 0.53
N TRP A 193 -1.41 -19.73 1.56
CA TRP A 193 -2.74 -19.89 2.17
C TRP A 193 -3.48 -18.56 2.19
N ARG A 194 -4.81 -18.61 2.01
CA ARG A 194 -5.69 -17.44 2.09
C ARG A 194 -6.91 -17.79 2.94
N GLY A 195 -7.11 -17.03 4.03
CA GLY A 195 -8.34 -17.09 4.82
C GLY A 195 -9.43 -16.27 4.13
N ILE A 196 -10.62 -16.85 4.00
CA ILE A 196 -11.81 -16.17 3.50
C ILE A 196 -12.92 -16.43 4.50
N LYS A 197 -13.59 -15.37 4.96
CA LYS A 197 -14.76 -15.49 5.81
C LYS A 197 -15.92 -15.96 4.94
N ASP A 198 -16.63 -17.00 5.38
CA ASP A 198 -17.85 -17.52 4.75
C ASP A 198 -17.66 -18.20 3.36
N ALA A 199 -16.46 -18.72 3.05
CA ALA A 199 -16.15 -19.44 1.80
C ALA A 199 -16.50 -20.94 1.83
#